data_AF-A0A0H2SBY5-F1
#
_entry.id   AF-A0A0H2SBY5-F1
#
_cell.length_a   1.000
_cell.length_b   1.000
_cell.length_c   1.000
_cell.angle_alpha   90.00
_cell.angle_beta   90.00
_cell.angle_gamma   90.00
#
_symmetry.space_group_name_H-M   'P 1'
#
loop_
_entity.id
_entity.type
_entity.pdbx_description
1 polymer ?
#
loop_
_entity_poly.entity_id
_entity_poly.type
_entity_poly.pdbx_seq_one_letter_code
_entity_poly.pdbx_strand_id
1 'polypeptide(L)'
;MSLPGGIAPLPASTDRGIATSILGSLFATILYGLTSHQAFRYLRVFQGDPSYLKVLVTVLWTLLTISSMSIMHLNYYYFVTKRSQVEFLSDAVWSVDVIIVTSCAITCASRLFFAQRLHILTTLRYFISAPIAAAVFVRAGELPVLIFRKLLLNRVHSNAKALCIAYICRGLQMWGRDSVAEKLYGTGLAISVVADTTIAAMLSYYLAKGKRKFTSYDNHFDRILTYTVNAGILATFFSLTTVICMYTTNSLLVTIALCHLTDQLYVNSVMTVVRTSRPVSDPLEWAARTRSLMESKSIHRSVFAVIRLVVPPTPRSFAYPYLAEDG
;
A
#
# COMPACT_ATOMS: atom_id res chain seq x y z
N MET A 1 34.77 -22.39 -25.48
CA MET A 1 35.52 -21.50 -24.57
C MET A 1 34.82 -21.55 -23.22
N SER A 2 35.24 -22.47 -22.36
CA SER A 2 34.71 -22.68 -21.01
C SER A 2 35.27 -21.59 -20.10
N LEU A 3 34.39 -20.80 -19.46
CA LEU A 3 34.79 -19.82 -18.46
C LEU A 3 35.46 -20.54 -17.27
N PRO A 4 36.65 -20.11 -16.83
CA PRO A 4 37.34 -20.69 -15.68
C PRO A 4 36.66 -20.20 -14.39
N GLY A 5 36.29 -21.15 -13.52
CA GLY A 5 35.55 -20.88 -12.28
C GLY A 5 34.07 -21.19 -12.41
N GLY A 6 33.73 -22.48 -12.53
CA GLY A 6 32.35 -22.94 -12.65
C GLY A 6 31.55 -22.62 -11.38
N ILE A 7 30.83 -21.50 -11.39
CA ILE A 7 29.76 -21.23 -10.43
C ILE A 7 28.78 -22.40 -10.57
N ALA A 8 28.62 -23.20 -9.52
CA ALA A 8 27.63 -24.27 -9.53
C ALA A 8 26.25 -23.67 -9.84
N PRO A 9 25.47 -24.25 -10.77
CA PRO A 9 24.17 -23.71 -11.11
C PRO A 9 23.25 -23.74 -9.88
N LEU A 10 22.65 -22.60 -9.56
CA LEU A 10 21.66 -22.49 -8.49
C LEU A 10 20.46 -23.40 -8.80
N PRO A 11 19.73 -23.89 -7.77
CA PRO A 11 18.44 -24.53 -7.99
C PRO A 11 17.52 -23.63 -8.84
N ALA A 12 16.89 -24.21 -9.87
CA ALA A 12 16.09 -23.45 -10.83
C ALA A 12 14.91 -22.68 -10.19
N SER A 13 14.45 -23.07 -9.00
CA SER A 13 13.45 -22.31 -8.22
C SER A 13 14.02 -21.02 -7.63
N THR A 14 15.24 -21.08 -7.11
CA THR A 14 15.93 -19.93 -6.49
C THR A 14 16.32 -18.90 -7.55
N ASP A 15 16.89 -19.34 -8.67
CA ASP A 15 17.27 -18.46 -9.78
C ASP A 15 16.05 -17.71 -10.35
N ARG A 16 14.94 -18.42 -10.57
CA ARG A 16 13.65 -17.80 -10.95
C ARG A 16 13.17 -16.79 -9.91
N GLY A 17 13.25 -17.12 -8.63
CA GLY A 17 12.84 -16.21 -7.55
C GLY A 17 13.63 -14.90 -7.51
N ILE A 18 14.95 -14.97 -7.70
CA ILE A 18 15.82 -13.78 -7.78
C ILE A 18 15.47 -12.95 -9.02
N ALA A 19 15.35 -13.60 -10.18
CA ALA A 19 15.00 -12.93 -11.44
C ALA A 19 13.64 -12.21 -11.33
N THR A 20 12.63 -12.86 -10.77
CA THR A 20 11.32 -12.25 -10.51
C THR A 20 11.42 -11.07 -9.55
N SER A 21 12.24 -11.17 -8.50
CA SER A 21 12.41 -10.08 -7.53
C SER A 21 13.07 -8.84 -8.14
N ILE A 22 14.07 -9.04 -9.00
CA ILE A 22 14.72 -7.95 -9.75
C ILE A 22 13.71 -7.28 -10.68
N LEU A 23 13.00 -8.06 -11.50
CA LEU A 23 11.97 -7.54 -12.41
C LEU A 23 10.89 -6.76 -11.65
N GLY A 24 10.39 -7.31 -10.54
CA GLY A 24 9.42 -6.63 -9.69
C GLY A 24 9.94 -5.31 -9.13
N SER A 25 11.21 -5.26 -8.69
CA SER A 25 11.83 -4.03 -8.19
C SER A 25 12.01 -2.95 -9.26
N LEU A 26 12.25 -3.33 -10.52
CA LEU A 26 12.34 -2.38 -11.64
C LEU A 26 10.98 -1.71 -11.90
N PHE A 27 9.91 -2.50 -12.00
CA PHE A 27 8.55 -1.97 -12.14
C PHE A 27 8.15 -1.11 -10.93
N ALA A 28 8.50 -1.53 -9.72
CA ALA A 28 8.26 -0.77 -8.50
C ALA A 28 9.00 0.57 -8.50
N THR A 29 10.21 0.63 -9.05
CA THR A 29 10.99 1.88 -9.15
C THR A 29 10.32 2.90 -10.06
N ILE A 30 9.68 2.46 -11.16
CA ILE A 30 8.88 3.33 -12.03
C ILE A 30 7.71 3.94 -11.24
N LEU A 31 6.98 3.10 -10.49
CA LEU A 31 5.86 3.53 -9.65
C LEU A 31 6.32 4.43 -8.49
N TYR A 32 7.52 4.22 -7.96
CA TYR A 32 8.13 5.06 -6.94
C TYR A 32 8.46 6.46 -7.48
N GLY A 33 8.96 6.55 -8.71
CA GLY A 33 9.18 7.83 -9.40
C GLY A 33 7.88 8.63 -9.54
N LEU A 34 6.79 7.97 -9.94
CA LEU A 34 5.46 8.59 -9.99
C LEU A 34 5.01 9.07 -8.61
N THR A 35 5.12 8.21 -7.59
CA THR A 35 4.72 8.54 -6.21
C THR A 35 5.51 9.74 -5.69
N SER A 36 6.81 9.78 -5.92
CA SER A 36 7.68 10.87 -5.47
C SER A 36 7.31 12.19 -6.14
N HIS A 37 7.04 12.18 -7.45
CA HIS A 37 6.55 13.36 -8.15
C HIS A 37 5.18 13.82 -7.61
N GLN A 38 4.26 12.89 -7.32
CA GLN A 38 2.95 13.22 -6.75
C GLN A 38 3.08 13.81 -5.34
N ALA A 39 3.89 13.22 -4.46
CA ALA A 39 4.13 13.68 -3.10
C ALA A 39 4.75 15.08 -3.07
N PHE A 40 5.79 15.31 -3.89
CA PHE A 40 6.47 16.60 -3.94
C PHE A 40 5.56 17.73 -4.44
N ARG A 41 4.79 17.46 -5.50
CA ARG A 41 3.78 18.41 -5.99
C ARG A 41 2.71 18.70 -4.94
N TYR A 42 2.28 17.68 -4.21
CA TYR A 42 1.28 17.87 -3.16
C TYR A 42 1.79 18.81 -2.06
N LEU A 43 2.99 18.55 -1.55
CA LEU A 43 3.59 19.36 -0.48
C LEU A 43 3.83 20.82 -0.89
N ARG A 44 4.11 21.09 -2.17
CA ARG A 44 4.31 22.45 -2.68
C ARG A 44 3.02 23.22 -2.96
N VAL A 45 2.04 22.57 -3.59
CA VAL A 45 0.81 23.24 -4.07
C VAL A 45 -0.21 23.42 -2.94
N PHE A 46 -0.32 22.46 -2.03
CA PHE A 46 -1.38 22.44 -1.02
C PHE A 46 -0.85 22.89 0.36
N GLN A 47 -0.31 24.12 0.43
CA GLN A 47 0.26 24.67 1.67
C GLN A 47 -0.80 24.96 2.75
N GLY A 48 -2.05 25.20 2.38
CA GLY A 48 -3.16 25.46 3.31
C GLY A 48 -3.77 24.22 3.98
N ASP A 49 -3.26 23.03 3.68
CA ASP A 49 -3.88 21.78 4.11
C ASP A 49 -3.74 21.47 5.60
N PRO A 50 -4.73 20.76 6.16
CA PRO A 50 -4.64 20.30 7.54
C PRO A 50 -3.42 19.39 7.70
N SER A 51 -2.69 19.61 8.80
CA SER A 51 -1.39 18.98 9.04
C SER A 51 -1.43 17.45 8.99
N TYR A 52 -2.55 16.82 9.34
CA TYR A 52 -2.67 15.35 9.31
C TYR A 52 -2.52 14.76 7.89
N LEU A 53 -2.99 15.43 6.83
CA LEU A 53 -2.83 14.95 5.46
C LEU A 53 -1.38 15.09 4.98
N LYS A 54 -0.73 16.20 5.34
CA LYS A 54 0.69 16.41 5.05
C LYS A 54 1.54 15.36 5.74
N VAL A 55 1.28 15.11 7.03
CA VAL A 55 1.94 14.05 7.80
C VAL A 55 1.71 12.69 7.14
N LEU A 56 0.48 12.34 6.77
CA LEU A 56 0.19 11.07 6.09
C LEU A 56 0.97 10.92 4.78
N VAL A 57 0.94 11.94 3.92
CA VAL A 57 1.65 11.94 2.63
C VAL A 57 3.16 11.80 2.82
N THR A 58 3.74 12.58 3.74
CA THR A 58 5.17 12.51 4.05
C THR A 58 5.54 11.15 4.63
N VAL A 59 4.78 10.62 5.59
CA VAL A 59 5.02 9.31 6.20
C VAL A 59 4.97 8.20 5.15
N LEU A 60 3.92 8.14 4.33
CA LEU A 60 3.80 7.13 3.28
C LEU A 60 4.96 7.21 2.27
N TRP A 61 5.35 8.41 1.85
CA TRP A 61 6.48 8.60 0.94
C TRP A 61 7.82 8.17 1.57
N THR A 62 8.04 8.48 2.85
CA THR A 62 9.26 8.03 3.57
C THR A 62 9.30 6.52 3.74
N LEU A 63 8.19 5.87 4.13
CA LEU A 63 8.11 4.42 4.26
C LEU A 63 8.38 3.72 2.93
N LEU A 64 7.83 4.26 1.84
CA LEU A 64 8.05 3.73 0.49
C LEU A 64 9.50 3.87 0.06
N THR A 65 10.16 4.98 0.42
CA THR A 65 11.59 5.19 0.16
C THR A 65 12.45 4.16 0.90
N ILE A 66 12.17 3.93 2.19
CA ILE A 66 12.88 2.92 2.99
C ILE A 66 12.66 1.51 2.42
N SER A 67 11.42 1.18 2.02
CA SER A 67 11.08 -0.10 1.39
C SER A 67 11.84 -0.30 0.06
N SER A 68 11.84 0.72 -0.81
CA SER A 68 12.57 0.70 -2.11
C SER A 68 14.09 0.55 -1.93
N MET A 69 14.69 1.24 -0.96
CA MET A 69 16.11 1.07 -0.65
C MET A 69 16.42 -0.34 -0.13
N SER A 70 15.54 -0.87 0.72
CA SER A 70 15.71 -2.20 1.30
C SER A 70 15.59 -3.32 0.26
N ILE A 71 14.66 -3.21 -0.70
CA ILE A 71 14.55 -4.20 -1.79
C ILE A 71 15.75 -4.12 -2.75
N MET A 72 16.29 -2.93 -2.98
CA MET A 72 17.51 -2.78 -3.79
C MET A 72 18.73 -3.41 -3.09
N HIS A 73 18.88 -3.22 -1.78
CA HIS A 73 19.92 -3.90 -0.99
C HIS A 73 19.72 -5.42 -0.97
N LEU A 74 18.48 -5.90 -0.80
CA LEU A 74 18.13 -7.32 -0.87
C LEU A 74 18.56 -7.94 -2.21
N ASN A 75 18.19 -7.28 -3.32
CA ASN A 75 18.55 -7.74 -4.65
C ASN A 75 20.06 -7.72 -4.87
N TYR A 76 20.78 -6.68 -4.42
CA TYR A 76 22.24 -6.63 -4.50
C TYR A 76 22.91 -7.75 -3.69
N TYR A 77 22.45 -7.98 -2.46
CA TYR A 77 23.02 -9.00 -1.57
C TYR A 77 22.88 -10.40 -2.15
N TYR A 78 21.66 -10.77 -2.57
CA TYR A 78 21.37 -12.08 -3.13
C TYR A 78 21.89 -12.23 -4.58
N PHE A 79 21.86 -11.20 -5.41
CA PHE A 79 22.30 -11.36 -6.80
C PHE A 79 23.82 -11.23 -6.99
N VAL A 80 24.49 -10.34 -6.25
CA VAL A 80 25.90 -10.01 -6.46
C VAL A 80 26.78 -10.67 -5.41
N THR A 81 26.44 -10.52 -4.13
CA THR A 81 27.37 -10.87 -3.03
C THR A 81 27.42 -12.36 -2.76
N LYS A 82 26.25 -13.02 -2.66
CA LYS A 82 26.16 -14.42 -2.23
C LYS A 82 26.07 -15.42 -3.38
N ARG A 83 26.03 -14.98 -4.64
CA ARG A 83 25.76 -15.82 -5.82
C ARG A 83 26.69 -17.04 -6.00
N SER A 84 27.91 -16.99 -5.50
CA SER A 84 28.90 -18.07 -5.62
C SER A 84 28.97 -19.01 -4.41
N GLN A 85 28.20 -18.76 -3.34
CA GLN A 85 28.25 -19.54 -2.10
C GLN A 85 27.09 -20.55 -2.04
N VAL A 86 27.38 -21.81 -1.73
CA VAL A 86 26.41 -22.92 -1.62
C VAL A 86 25.45 -22.73 -0.43
N GLU A 87 25.80 -21.89 0.53
CA GLU A 87 25.00 -21.52 1.70
C GLU A 87 24.11 -20.27 1.45
N PHE A 88 23.70 -20.06 0.20
CA PHE A 88 22.99 -18.87 -0.28
C PHE A 88 21.70 -18.53 0.48
N LEU A 89 21.01 -19.55 0.97
CA LEU A 89 19.69 -19.47 1.61
C LEU A 89 19.75 -19.81 3.10
N SER A 90 20.88 -19.62 3.79
CA SER A 90 20.91 -19.72 5.25
C SER A 90 20.88 -18.32 5.86
N ASP A 91 21.66 -17.37 5.34
CA ASP A 91 21.70 -16.01 5.87
C ASP A 91 20.51 -15.14 5.40
N ALA A 92 19.54 -14.96 6.29
CA ALA A 92 18.46 -13.98 6.10
C ALA A 92 19.02 -12.56 6.23
N VAL A 93 18.99 -11.79 5.12
CA VAL A 93 19.40 -10.38 5.13
C VAL A 93 18.41 -9.53 5.92
N TRP A 94 18.91 -8.61 6.75
CA TRP A 94 18.11 -7.70 7.57
C TRP A 94 17.10 -6.87 6.76
N SER A 95 17.39 -6.63 5.46
CA SER A 95 16.49 -5.87 4.58
C SER A 95 15.14 -6.54 4.37
N VAL A 96 15.06 -7.87 4.49
CA VAL A 96 13.77 -8.58 4.45
C VAL A 96 12.86 -8.09 5.58
N ASP A 97 13.40 -7.93 6.78
CA ASP A 97 12.63 -7.48 7.94
C ASP A 97 12.12 -6.06 7.74
N VAL A 98 12.99 -5.18 7.24
CA VAL A 98 12.63 -3.78 6.98
C VAL A 98 11.54 -3.69 5.91
N ILE A 99 11.61 -4.51 4.86
CA ILE A 99 10.56 -4.57 3.83
C ILE A 99 9.23 -5.00 4.45
N ILE A 100 9.21 -6.04 5.29
CA ILE A 100 7.97 -6.52 5.92
C ILE A 100 7.37 -5.46 6.85
N VAL A 101 8.20 -4.82 7.68
CA VAL A 101 7.76 -3.76 8.61
C VAL A 101 7.19 -2.56 7.85
N THR A 102 7.91 -2.10 6.82
CA THR A 102 7.47 -0.95 6.02
C THR A 102 6.20 -1.28 5.22
N SER A 103 6.08 -2.48 4.64
CA SER A 103 4.88 -2.94 3.94
C SER A 103 3.65 -2.98 4.86
N CYS A 104 3.80 -3.51 6.06
CA CYS A 104 2.71 -3.53 7.04
C CYS A 104 2.29 -2.10 7.44
N ALA A 105 3.25 -1.19 7.66
CA ALA A 105 2.94 0.20 7.96
C ALA A 105 2.21 0.91 6.80
N ILE A 106 2.68 0.72 5.55
CA ILE A 106 2.07 1.30 4.35
C ILE A 106 0.63 0.80 4.16
N THR A 107 0.44 -0.52 4.25
CA THR A 107 -0.89 -1.16 4.09
C THR A 107 -1.86 -0.70 5.17
N CYS A 108 -1.44 -0.66 6.44
CA CYS A 108 -2.28 -0.17 7.53
C CYS A 108 -2.66 1.29 7.35
N ALA A 109 -1.70 2.18 7.07
CA ALA A 109 -1.96 3.61 6.87
C ALA A 109 -2.88 3.86 5.67
N SER A 110 -2.65 3.18 4.55
CA SER A 110 -3.47 3.31 3.34
C SER A 110 -4.90 2.81 3.55
N ARG A 111 -5.07 1.66 4.23
CA ARG A 111 -6.41 1.12 4.53
C ARG A 111 -7.16 1.96 5.53
N LEU A 112 -6.51 2.49 6.56
CA LEU A 112 -7.15 3.42 7.51
C LEU A 112 -7.65 4.67 6.79
N PHE A 113 -6.86 5.22 5.87
CA PHE A 113 -7.27 6.35 5.04
C PHE A 113 -8.52 6.03 4.20
N PHE A 114 -8.55 4.90 3.50
CA PHE A 114 -9.71 4.50 2.70
C PHE A 114 -10.93 4.14 3.56
N ALA A 115 -10.71 3.49 4.71
CA ALA A 115 -11.76 3.15 5.67
C ALA A 115 -12.42 4.40 6.24
N GLN A 116 -11.63 5.42 6.61
CA GLN A 116 -12.14 6.70 7.09
C GLN A 116 -13.02 7.37 6.03
N ARG A 117 -12.55 7.41 4.78
CA ARG A 117 -13.33 7.97 3.66
C ARG A 117 -14.63 7.21 3.46
N LEU A 118 -14.58 5.88 3.46
CA LEU A 118 -15.75 5.02 3.28
C LEU A 118 -16.76 5.15 4.42
N HIS A 119 -16.29 5.27 5.67
CA HIS A 119 -17.15 5.48 6.84
C HIS A 119 -17.98 6.78 6.74
N ILE A 120 -17.42 7.83 6.13
CA ILE A 120 -18.11 9.11 5.90
C ILE A 120 -19.15 8.99 4.76
N LEU A 121 -18.91 8.11 3.78
CA LEU A 121 -19.73 7.95 2.57
C LEU A 121 -20.96 7.09 2.74
N THR A 122 -20.83 6.08 3.58
CA THR A 122 -21.74 4.95 3.61
C THR A 122 -22.81 5.13 4.69
N THR A 123 -24.06 4.84 4.33
CA THR A 123 -25.18 4.80 5.30
C THR A 123 -25.08 3.59 6.23
N LEU A 124 -24.55 2.46 5.73
CA LEU A 124 -24.19 1.25 6.49
C LEU A 124 -22.79 1.34 7.13
N ARG A 125 -22.47 2.49 7.72
CA ARG A 125 -21.09 2.86 8.13
C ARG A 125 -20.38 1.77 8.94
N TYR A 126 -21.04 1.14 9.90
CA TYR A 126 -20.43 0.15 10.79
C TYR A 126 -20.24 -1.21 10.11
N PHE A 127 -21.20 -1.67 9.29
CA PHE A 127 -21.12 -2.96 8.60
C PHE A 127 -19.94 -3.03 7.62
N ILE A 128 -19.55 -1.90 7.03
CA ILE A 128 -18.47 -1.85 6.04
C ILE A 128 -17.13 -1.43 6.66
N SER A 129 -17.13 -0.51 7.62
CA SER A 129 -15.87 -0.08 8.26
C SER A 129 -15.34 -1.09 9.28
N ALA A 130 -16.20 -1.86 9.96
CA ALA A 130 -15.77 -2.87 10.93
C ALA A 130 -14.90 -3.99 10.30
N PRO A 131 -15.24 -4.62 9.17
CA PRO A 131 -14.39 -5.66 8.58
C PRO A 131 -13.05 -5.11 8.07
N ILE A 132 -13.03 -3.86 7.56
CA ILE A 132 -11.77 -3.22 7.14
C ILE A 132 -10.89 -2.91 8.35
N ALA A 133 -11.47 -2.38 9.44
CA ALA A 133 -10.76 -2.15 10.69
C ALA A 133 -10.20 -3.46 11.26
N ALA A 134 -11.00 -4.52 11.29
CA ALA A 134 -10.56 -5.85 11.70
C ALA A 134 -9.38 -6.35 10.86
N ALA A 135 -9.42 -6.19 9.53
CA ALA A 135 -8.31 -6.55 8.65
C ALA A 135 -7.03 -5.74 8.95
N VAL A 136 -7.16 -4.45 9.32
CA VAL A 136 -6.02 -3.64 9.77
C VAL A 136 -5.46 -4.16 11.10
N PHE A 137 -6.32 -4.51 12.07
CA PHE A 137 -5.87 -5.06 13.35
C PHE A 137 -5.15 -6.41 13.19
N VAL A 138 -5.67 -7.29 12.33
CA VAL A 138 -5.01 -8.57 12.02
C VAL A 138 -3.62 -8.33 11.46
N ARG A 139 -3.47 -7.43 10.47
CA ARG A 139 -2.15 -7.12 9.89
C ARG A 139 -1.20 -6.44 10.86
N ALA A 140 -1.69 -5.50 11.68
CA ALA A 140 -0.87 -4.87 12.70
C ALA A 140 -0.39 -5.88 13.75
N GLY A 141 -1.22 -6.88 14.07
CA GLY A 141 -0.89 -7.96 15.01
C GLY A 141 0.19 -8.94 14.53
N GLU A 142 0.42 -9.05 13.22
CA GLU A 142 1.47 -9.92 12.66
C GLU A 142 2.89 -9.43 13.00
N LEU A 143 3.09 -8.10 13.07
CA LEU A 143 4.41 -7.52 13.33
C LEU A 143 4.98 -7.88 14.71
N PRO A 144 4.25 -7.69 15.83
CA PRO A 144 4.71 -8.14 17.15
C PRO A 144 5.04 -9.63 17.19
N VAL A 145 4.26 -10.47 16.50
CA VAL A 145 4.49 -11.93 16.46
C VAL A 145 5.81 -12.27 15.76
N LEU A 146 6.10 -11.61 14.63
CA LEU A 146 7.34 -11.81 13.88
C LEU A 146 8.57 -11.30 14.66
N ILE A 147 8.46 -10.14 15.29
CA ILE A 147 9.52 -9.54 16.11
C ILE A 147 9.77 -10.39 17.35
N PHE A 148 8.71 -10.78 18.07
CA PHE A 148 8.79 -11.63 19.27
C PHE A 148 9.43 -12.99 18.95
N ARG A 149 9.06 -13.62 17.83
CA ARG A 149 9.70 -14.86 17.35
C ARG A 149 11.21 -14.67 17.15
N LYS A 150 11.64 -13.60 16.48
CA LYS A 150 13.08 -13.32 16.29
C LYS A 150 13.81 -13.09 17.62
N LEU A 151 13.20 -12.35 18.55
CA LEU A 151 13.77 -12.09 19.86
C LEU A 151 13.91 -13.38 20.69
N LEU A 152 12.92 -14.28 20.65
CA LEU A 152 13.00 -15.59 21.29
C LEU A 152 14.13 -16.45 20.68
N LEU A 153 14.27 -16.46 19.36
CA LEU A 153 15.33 -17.22 18.67
C LEU A 153 16.74 -16.67 18.96
N ASN A 154 16.89 -15.34 19.09
CA ASN A 154 18.14 -14.72 19.47
C ASN A 154 18.52 -15.00 20.94
N ARG A 155 17.54 -15.15 21.84
CA ARG A 155 17.80 -15.54 23.24
C ARG A 155 18.32 -16.97 23.36
N VAL A 156 17.86 -17.89 22.49
CA VAL A 156 18.35 -19.29 22.44
C VAL A 156 19.78 -19.40 21.86
N HIS A 157 20.22 -18.44 21.04
CA HIS A 157 21.56 -18.39 20.42
C HIS A 157 22.72 -18.13 21.40
N SER A 158 22.46 -17.71 22.65
CA SER A 158 23.52 -17.44 23.64
C SER A 158 24.36 -18.67 23.99
N ASN A 159 23.83 -19.90 23.86
CA ASN A 159 24.45 -21.09 24.46
C ASN A 159 24.82 -22.23 23.49
N ALA A 160 24.58 -22.15 22.18
CA ALA A 160 24.97 -23.23 21.27
C ALA A 160 25.11 -22.79 19.79
N LYS A 161 26.33 -22.40 19.40
CA LYS A 161 26.68 -22.06 18.00
C LYS A 161 26.57 -23.26 17.03
N ALA A 162 26.53 -24.50 17.53
CA ALA A 162 26.42 -25.72 16.72
C ALA A 162 24.99 -26.03 16.22
N LEU A 163 23.95 -25.56 16.94
CA LEU A 163 22.55 -25.69 16.48
C LEU A 163 22.18 -24.63 15.43
N CYS A 164 23.00 -23.58 15.28
CA CYS A 164 22.78 -22.48 14.35
C CYS A 164 22.79 -22.95 12.88
N ILE A 165 23.69 -23.84 12.48
CA ILE A 165 23.76 -24.29 11.08
C ILE A 165 22.51 -25.11 10.71
N ALA A 166 22.00 -25.93 11.63
CA ALA A 166 20.78 -26.71 11.41
C ALA A 166 19.50 -25.85 11.44
N TYR A 167 19.46 -24.80 12.28
CA TYR A 167 18.27 -23.95 12.44
C TYR A 167 18.23 -22.73 11.51
N ILE A 168 19.36 -22.25 11.02
CA ILE A 168 19.45 -21.21 10.00
C ILE A 168 19.02 -21.80 8.65
N CYS A 169 19.37 -23.07 8.37
CA CYS A 169 18.73 -23.85 7.32
C CYS A 169 17.20 -23.91 7.52
N ARG A 170 16.71 -24.15 8.76
CA ARG A 170 15.28 -24.05 9.10
C ARG A 170 14.71 -22.64 9.06
N GLY A 171 15.53 -21.58 9.08
CA GLY A 171 15.15 -20.16 9.03
C GLY A 171 14.56 -19.76 7.68
N LEU A 172 15.12 -20.34 6.63
CA LEU A 172 14.62 -20.23 5.26
C LEU A 172 13.80 -21.47 4.84
N GLN A 173 13.92 -22.61 5.55
CA GLN A 173 12.86 -23.65 5.64
C GLN A 173 11.69 -23.26 6.58
N MET A 174 11.59 -22.01 7.05
CA MET A 174 10.38 -21.51 7.75
C MET A 174 9.24 -21.24 6.78
N TRP A 175 9.54 -21.27 5.48
CA TRP A 175 8.58 -21.52 4.39
C TRP A 175 8.47 -23.01 4.06
N GLY A 176 8.71 -23.87 5.05
CA GLY A 176 8.30 -25.26 5.01
C GLY A 176 6.81 -25.30 5.30
N ARG A 177 6.06 -25.90 4.36
CA ARG A 177 4.61 -26.14 4.24
C ARG A 177 3.80 -26.40 5.54
N ASP A 178 4.47 -26.63 6.68
CA ASP A 178 3.90 -27.01 7.97
C ASP A 178 4.10 -25.99 9.11
N SER A 179 4.83 -24.89 8.89
CA SER A 179 5.04 -23.90 9.96
C SER A 179 3.76 -23.08 10.25
N VAL A 180 3.39 -22.97 11.53
CA VAL A 180 2.23 -22.16 11.97
C VAL A 180 2.38 -20.70 11.52
N ALA A 181 3.61 -20.20 11.43
CA ALA A 181 3.91 -18.83 11.00
C ALA A 181 3.61 -18.59 9.51
N GLU A 182 3.90 -19.55 8.61
CA GLU A 182 3.56 -19.43 7.19
C GLU A 182 2.04 -19.42 7.00
N LYS A 183 1.33 -20.32 7.72
CA LYS A 183 -0.13 -20.39 7.67
C LYS A 183 -0.77 -19.10 8.18
N LEU A 184 -0.27 -18.55 9.31
CA LEU A 184 -0.73 -17.28 9.84
C LEU A 184 -0.52 -16.13 8.84
N TYR A 185 0.69 -16.00 8.28
CA TYR A 185 0.99 -14.96 7.30
C TYR A 185 0.12 -15.09 6.03
N GLY A 186 -0.05 -16.31 5.52
CA GLY A 186 -0.92 -16.57 4.36
C GLY A 186 -2.39 -16.24 4.62
N THR A 187 -2.92 -16.60 5.80
CA THR A 187 -4.30 -16.22 6.18
C THR A 187 -4.46 -14.70 6.31
N GLY A 188 -3.45 -14.00 6.83
CA GLY A 188 -3.39 -12.54 6.87
C GLY A 188 -3.39 -11.90 5.49
N LEU A 189 -2.67 -12.49 4.53
CA LEU A 189 -2.73 -12.08 3.13
C LEU A 189 -4.11 -12.31 2.51
N ALA A 190 -4.76 -13.44 2.79
CA ALA A 190 -6.10 -13.73 2.28
C ALA A 190 -7.16 -12.74 2.81
N ILE A 191 -7.17 -12.47 4.13
CA ILE A 191 -8.06 -11.47 4.76
C ILE A 191 -7.85 -10.08 4.12
N SER A 192 -6.62 -9.77 3.77
CA SER A 192 -6.27 -8.52 3.10
C SER A 192 -6.84 -8.40 1.70
N VAL A 193 -6.81 -9.46 0.90
CA VAL A 193 -7.46 -9.47 -0.41
C VAL A 193 -8.96 -9.20 -0.27
N VAL A 194 -9.61 -9.79 0.74
CA VAL A 194 -11.03 -9.53 1.03
C VAL A 194 -11.26 -8.06 1.42
N ALA A 195 -10.39 -7.49 2.25
CA ALA A 195 -10.49 -6.08 2.61
C ALA A 195 -10.32 -5.15 1.40
N ASP A 196 -9.34 -5.41 0.54
CA ASP A 196 -9.05 -4.57 -0.62
C ASP A 196 -10.14 -4.67 -1.68
N THR A 197 -10.66 -5.87 -1.94
CA THR A 197 -11.80 -6.07 -2.85
C THR A 197 -13.05 -5.36 -2.34
N THR A 198 -13.29 -5.39 -1.03
CA THR A 198 -14.39 -4.64 -0.40
C THR A 198 -14.20 -3.14 -0.57
N ILE A 199 -13.00 -2.61 -0.32
CA ILE A 199 -12.67 -1.19 -0.49
C ILE A 199 -12.86 -0.78 -1.97
N ALA A 200 -12.27 -1.53 -2.90
CA ALA A 200 -12.33 -1.24 -4.34
C ALA A 200 -13.77 -1.30 -4.86
N ALA A 201 -14.55 -2.32 -4.49
CA ALA A 201 -15.95 -2.45 -4.89
C ALA A 201 -16.81 -1.32 -4.34
N MET A 202 -16.65 -0.97 -3.06
CA MET A 202 -17.43 0.09 -2.44
C MET A 202 -17.10 1.47 -3.00
N LEU A 203 -15.82 1.80 -3.15
CA LEU A 203 -15.40 3.05 -3.78
C LEU A 203 -15.97 3.15 -5.20
N SER A 204 -15.83 2.09 -6.00
CA SER A 204 -16.37 2.03 -7.36
C SER A 204 -17.89 2.21 -7.40
N TYR A 205 -18.63 1.57 -6.48
CA TYR A 205 -20.08 1.70 -6.38
C TYR A 205 -20.51 3.14 -6.05
N TYR A 206 -19.93 3.76 -5.02
CA TYR A 206 -20.30 5.12 -4.61
C TYR A 206 -19.93 6.16 -5.65
N LEU A 207 -18.80 5.96 -6.33
CA LEU A 207 -18.38 6.77 -7.46
C LEU A 207 -19.34 6.64 -8.64
N ALA A 208 -19.72 5.43 -9.04
CA ALA A 208 -20.69 5.19 -10.12
C ALA A 208 -22.08 5.76 -9.80
N LYS A 209 -22.51 5.66 -8.53
CA LYS A 209 -23.75 6.27 -8.04
C LYS A 209 -23.70 7.80 -8.09
N GLY A 210 -22.53 8.40 -7.83
CA GLY A 210 -22.30 9.83 -8.01
C GLY A 210 -22.46 10.26 -9.47
N LYS A 211 -21.83 9.52 -10.41
CA LYS A 211 -21.91 9.80 -11.86
C LYS A 211 -23.35 9.83 -12.39
N ARG A 212 -24.20 8.88 -11.97
CA ARG A 212 -25.62 8.82 -12.41
C ARG A 212 -26.43 10.09 -12.06
N LYS A 213 -25.98 10.89 -11.10
CA LYS A 213 -26.64 12.15 -10.70
C LYS A 213 -26.09 13.39 -11.40
N PHE A 214 -24.92 13.30 -12.03
CA PHE A 214 -24.26 14.38 -12.76
C PHE A 214 -24.15 13.98 -14.23
N THR A 215 -25.29 13.87 -14.92
CA THR A 215 -25.39 13.37 -16.30
C THR A 215 -24.97 14.36 -17.38
N SER A 216 -24.46 15.55 -17.04
CA SER A 216 -24.12 16.55 -18.04
C SER A 216 -22.89 17.35 -17.58
N TYR A 217 -21.82 17.30 -18.38
CA TYR A 217 -20.56 18.05 -18.26
C TYR A 217 -19.59 17.64 -17.13
N ASP A 218 -18.65 16.72 -17.41
CA ASP A 218 -17.21 16.96 -17.16
C ASP A 218 -16.32 15.72 -17.45
N ASN A 219 -15.53 15.79 -18.53
CA ASN A 219 -14.49 14.80 -18.89
C ASN A 219 -13.41 14.61 -17.81
N HIS A 220 -13.28 15.57 -16.89
CA HIS A 220 -12.33 15.54 -15.78
C HIS A 220 -12.74 14.54 -14.69
N PHE A 221 -14.02 14.52 -14.34
CA PHE A 221 -14.55 13.60 -13.32
C PHE A 221 -14.45 12.15 -13.80
N ASP A 222 -14.73 11.91 -15.08
CA ASP A 222 -14.59 10.59 -15.70
C ASP A 222 -13.15 10.10 -15.77
N ARG A 223 -12.17 10.99 -16.02
CA ARG A 223 -10.75 10.62 -15.94
C ARG A 223 -10.33 10.25 -14.51
N ILE A 224 -10.71 11.05 -13.53
CA ILE A 224 -10.40 10.79 -12.11
C ILE A 224 -11.01 9.48 -11.63
N LEU A 225 -12.28 9.26 -11.97
CA LEU A 225 -13.03 8.05 -11.71
C LEU A 225 -12.28 6.83 -12.26
N THR A 226 -11.87 6.90 -13.53
CA THR A 226 -11.16 5.83 -14.22
C THR A 226 -9.81 5.56 -13.56
N TYR A 227 -9.02 6.58 -13.23
CA TYR A 227 -7.72 6.38 -12.57
C TYR A 227 -7.84 5.79 -11.17
N THR A 228 -8.82 6.24 -10.37
CA THR A 228 -9.00 5.76 -8.99
C THR A 228 -9.51 4.32 -8.97
N VAL A 229 -10.48 4.00 -9.82
CA VAL A 229 -11.04 2.65 -9.95
C VAL A 229 -9.99 1.69 -10.51
N ASN A 230 -9.25 2.10 -11.55
CA ASN A 230 -8.20 1.28 -12.12
C ASN A 230 -7.08 1.01 -11.10
N ALA A 231 -6.69 2.00 -10.29
CA ALA A 231 -5.65 1.82 -9.28
C ALA A 231 -6.10 0.87 -8.16
N GLY A 232 -7.36 0.97 -7.69
CA GLY A 232 -7.93 0.06 -6.69
C GLY A 232 -8.06 -1.38 -7.20
N ILE A 233 -8.56 -1.57 -8.43
CA ILE A 233 -8.65 -2.90 -9.06
C ILE A 233 -7.25 -3.49 -9.27
N LEU A 234 -6.28 -2.68 -9.71
CA LEU A 234 -4.92 -3.15 -9.92
C LEU A 234 -4.26 -3.60 -8.60
N ALA A 235 -4.46 -2.87 -7.49
CA ALA A 235 -3.98 -3.30 -6.18
C ALA A 235 -4.61 -4.62 -5.73
N THR A 236 -5.91 -4.82 -5.97
CA THR A 236 -6.58 -6.10 -5.66
C THR A 236 -6.05 -7.26 -6.51
N PHE A 237 -5.75 -7.01 -7.78
CA PHE A 237 -5.16 -7.99 -8.69
C PHE A 237 -3.80 -8.47 -8.16
N PHE A 238 -2.87 -7.54 -7.86
CA PHE A 238 -1.55 -7.89 -7.34
C PHE A 238 -1.62 -8.57 -5.97
N SER A 239 -2.54 -8.15 -5.10
CA SER A 239 -2.75 -8.79 -3.79
C SER A 239 -3.22 -10.25 -3.94
N LEU A 240 -4.14 -10.50 -4.87
CA LEU A 240 -4.61 -11.86 -5.18
C LEU A 240 -3.48 -12.71 -5.78
N THR A 241 -2.73 -12.16 -6.74
CA THR A 241 -1.55 -12.83 -7.31
C THR A 241 -0.52 -13.18 -6.25
N THR A 242 -0.30 -12.29 -5.27
CA THR A 242 0.61 -12.53 -4.14
C THR A 242 0.22 -13.76 -3.34
N VAL A 243 -1.06 -13.89 -2.99
CA VAL A 243 -1.60 -15.05 -2.25
C VAL A 243 -1.43 -16.33 -3.07
N ILE A 244 -1.79 -16.31 -4.35
CA ILE A 244 -1.67 -17.46 -5.24
C ILE A 244 -0.21 -17.89 -5.38
N CYS A 245 0.70 -16.95 -5.63
CA CYS A 245 2.13 -17.21 -5.77
C CYS A 245 2.75 -17.74 -4.47
N MET A 246 2.31 -17.25 -3.32
CA MET A 246 2.75 -17.77 -2.02
C MET A 246 2.45 -19.27 -1.87
N TYR A 247 1.24 -19.71 -2.20
CA TYR A 247 0.84 -21.12 -2.05
C TYR A 247 1.37 -22.03 -3.17
N THR A 248 1.60 -21.50 -4.38
CA THR A 248 2.02 -22.29 -5.55
C THR A 248 3.54 -22.37 -5.70
N THR A 249 4.24 -21.26 -5.53
CA THR A 249 5.67 -21.15 -5.84
C THR A 249 6.54 -21.34 -4.60
N ASN A 250 5.98 -21.13 -3.39
CA ASN A 250 6.70 -21.22 -2.11
C ASN A 250 8.06 -20.47 -2.20
N SER A 251 8.02 -19.24 -2.72
CA SER A 251 9.21 -18.42 -2.94
C SER A 251 9.04 -17.07 -2.27
N LEU A 252 9.80 -16.87 -1.20
CA LEU A 252 9.87 -15.61 -0.45
C LEU A 252 10.18 -14.43 -1.35
N LEU A 253 11.11 -14.59 -2.29
CA LEU A 253 11.54 -13.52 -3.17
C LEU A 253 10.43 -13.07 -4.12
N VAL A 254 9.61 -14.03 -4.62
CA VAL A 254 8.45 -13.73 -5.47
C VAL A 254 7.38 -13.00 -4.67
N THR A 255 7.06 -13.49 -3.46
CA THR A 255 6.07 -12.84 -2.60
C THR A 255 6.49 -11.44 -2.18
N ILE A 256 7.75 -11.24 -1.78
CA ILE A 256 8.30 -9.92 -1.45
C ILE A 256 8.16 -8.95 -2.64
N ALA A 257 8.48 -9.41 -3.85
CA ALA A 257 8.41 -8.58 -5.05
C ALA A 257 6.98 -8.11 -5.35
N LEU A 258 6.01 -9.02 -5.24
CA LEU A 258 4.59 -8.71 -5.46
C LEU A 258 4.00 -7.84 -4.33
N CYS A 259 4.37 -8.10 -3.08
CA CYS A 259 4.03 -7.23 -1.95
C CYS A 259 4.55 -5.81 -2.17
N HIS A 260 5.81 -5.67 -2.58
CA HIS A 260 6.40 -4.36 -2.82
C HIS A 260 5.71 -3.60 -3.97
N LEU A 261 5.36 -4.28 -5.07
CA LEU A 261 4.53 -3.69 -6.13
C LEU A 261 3.17 -3.24 -5.60
N THR A 262 2.53 -4.04 -4.74
CA THR A 262 1.25 -3.72 -4.13
C THR A 262 1.35 -2.47 -3.24
N ASP A 263 2.42 -2.35 -2.45
CA ASP A 263 2.69 -1.18 -1.61
C ASP A 263 2.78 0.11 -2.43
N GLN A 264 3.50 0.07 -3.56
CA GLN A 264 3.59 1.20 -4.49
C GLN A 264 2.21 1.59 -5.04
N LEU A 265 1.35 0.62 -5.35
CA LEU A 265 0.00 0.87 -5.85
C LEU A 265 -0.92 1.46 -4.78
N TYR A 266 -0.82 1.04 -3.52
CA TYR A 266 -1.59 1.66 -2.44
C TYR A 266 -1.22 3.13 -2.26
N VAL A 267 0.08 3.44 -2.15
CA VAL A 267 0.51 4.82 -1.94
C VAL A 267 0.12 5.69 -3.15
N ASN A 268 0.33 5.20 -4.38
CA ASN A 268 -0.14 5.90 -5.58
C ASN A 268 -1.65 6.15 -5.58
N SER A 269 -2.45 5.18 -5.11
CA SER A 269 -3.90 5.33 -4.99
C SER A 269 -4.26 6.40 -3.97
N VAL A 270 -3.62 6.40 -2.79
CA VAL A 270 -3.83 7.42 -1.75
C VAL A 270 -3.46 8.80 -2.27
N MET A 271 -2.27 8.95 -2.87
CA MET A 271 -1.77 10.23 -3.41
C MET A 271 -2.68 10.76 -4.52
N THR A 272 -3.10 9.89 -5.44
CA THR A 272 -4.05 10.22 -6.50
C THR A 272 -5.33 10.73 -5.89
N VAL A 273 -5.90 9.99 -4.94
CA VAL A 273 -7.15 10.37 -4.28
C VAL A 273 -7.01 11.67 -3.50
N VAL A 274 -5.91 11.94 -2.80
CA VAL A 274 -5.69 13.23 -2.12
C VAL A 274 -5.58 14.39 -3.11
N ARG A 275 -5.03 14.14 -4.30
CA ARG A 275 -4.84 15.15 -5.34
C ARG A 275 -6.12 15.43 -6.12
N THR A 276 -6.76 14.38 -6.64
CA THR A 276 -7.93 14.48 -7.52
C THR A 276 -9.17 14.94 -6.80
N SER A 277 -9.16 14.79 -5.48
CA SER A 277 -10.16 15.37 -4.61
C SER A 277 -10.17 16.91 -4.73
N ARG A 278 -9.22 17.57 -5.42
CA ARG A 278 -9.21 19.03 -5.55
C ARG A 278 -8.89 19.51 -6.97
N PRO A 279 -9.79 20.28 -7.59
CA PRO A 279 -9.49 20.88 -8.87
C PRO A 279 -8.42 21.97 -8.70
N VAL A 280 -7.56 22.08 -9.70
CA VAL A 280 -6.50 23.10 -9.81
C VAL A 280 -7.10 24.47 -10.21
N SER A 281 -8.41 24.56 -10.41
CA SER A 281 -9.11 25.78 -10.83
C SER A 281 -9.21 26.81 -9.71
N ASP A 282 -9.29 28.08 -10.10
CA ASP A 282 -9.36 29.25 -9.22
C ASP A 282 -10.28 29.03 -8.01
N PRO A 283 -9.85 29.38 -6.79
CA PRO A 283 -10.66 29.26 -5.57
C PRO A 283 -12.06 29.87 -5.71
N LEU A 284 -12.18 30.95 -6.50
CA LEU A 284 -13.42 31.66 -6.82
C LEU A 284 -14.36 30.84 -7.71
N GLU A 285 -13.82 30.22 -8.76
CA GLU A 285 -14.59 29.39 -9.69
C GLU A 285 -15.11 28.12 -8.98
N TRP A 286 -14.27 27.57 -8.09
CA TRP A 286 -14.65 26.45 -7.22
C TRP A 286 -15.69 26.84 -6.18
N ALA A 287 -15.54 28.00 -5.51
CA ALA A 287 -16.51 28.51 -4.54
C ALA A 287 -17.87 28.73 -5.18
N ALA A 288 -17.92 29.35 -6.37
CA ALA A 288 -19.14 29.54 -7.15
C ALA A 288 -19.79 28.20 -7.54
N ARG A 289 -18.99 27.21 -7.96
CA ARG A 289 -19.46 25.86 -8.32
C ARG A 289 -19.95 25.08 -7.10
N THR A 290 -19.35 25.24 -5.92
CA THR A 290 -19.87 24.65 -4.67
C THR A 290 -21.13 25.34 -4.17
N ARG A 291 -21.27 26.66 -4.33
CA ARG A 291 -22.46 27.42 -3.95
C ARG A 291 -23.68 27.01 -4.78
N SER A 292 -23.52 26.90 -6.10
CA SER A 292 -24.59 26.42 -6.98
C SER A 292 -25.01 24.98 -6.69
N LEU A 293 -24.08 24.13 -6.24
CA LEU A 293 -24.37 22.78 -5.77
C LEU A 293 -25.09 22.75 -4.41
N MET A 294 -24.82 23.70 -3.52
CA MET A 294 -25.50 23.80 -2.22
C MET A 294 -26.93 24.37 -2.33
N GLU A 295 -27.18 25.25 -3.30
CA GLU A 295 -28.49 25.85 -3.55
C GLU A 295 -29.48 24.91 -4.26
N SER A 296 -28.98 23.83 -4.88
CA SER A 296 -29.83 22.82 -5.50
C SER A 296 -30.53 21.94 -4.45
N LYS A 297 -31.79 22.28 -4.15
CA LYS A 297 -32.68 21.60 -3.18
C LYS A 297 -32.89 20.08 -3.41
N SER A 298 -32.43 19.53 -4.54
CA SER A 298 -32.53 18.11 -4.93
C SER A 298 -31.38 17.24 -4.37
N ILE A 299 -30.31 17.86 -3.85
CA ILE A 299 -29.02 17.19 -3.66
C ILE A 299 -28.90 16.53 -2.27
N HIS A 300 -29.38 15.29 -2.21
CA HIS A 300 -29.38 14.42 -1.03
C HIS A 300 -27.97 14.11 -0.47
N ARG A 301 -27.89 13.79 0.85
CA ARG A 301 -26.68 13.49 1.67
C ARG A 301 -25.54 12.74 0.97
N SER A 302 -25.84 11.86 0.02
CA SER A 302 -24.86 11.08 -0.75
C SER A 302 -23.95 11.95 -1.63
N VAL A 303 -24.42 13.09 -2.13
CA VAL A 303 -23.60 14.01 -2.94
C VAL A 303 -22.73 14.88 -2.04
N PHE A 304 -23.23 15.36 -0.90
CA PHE A 304 -22.40 15.94 0.16
C PHE A 304 -21.32 14.97 0.64
N ALA A 305 -21.61 13.68 0.66
CA ALA A 305 -20.66 12.64 1.03
C ALA A 305 -19.58 12.42 -0.05
N VAL A 306 -19.93 12.44 -1.34
CA VAL A 306 -18.96 12.41 -2.46
C VAL A 306 -18.14 13.70 -2.50
N ILE A 307 -18.75 14.86 -2.27
CA ILE A 307 -18.04 16.13 -2.12
C ILE A 307 -17.11 16.09 -0.90
N ARG A 308 -17.48 15.44 0.22
CA ARG A 308 -16.60 15.22 1.39
C ARG A 308 -15.51 14.17 1.17
N LEU A 309 -15.72 13.20 0.27
CA LEU A 309 -14.67 12.32 -0.26
C LEU A 309 -13.66 13.18 -1.03
N VAL A 310 -14.13 14.21 -1.73
CA VAL A 310 -13.33 15.11 -2.54
C VAL A 310 -12.67 16.23 -1.66
N VAL A 311 -13.33 16.70 -0.61
CA VAL A 311 -12.97 17.93 0.11
C VAL A 311 -12.80 17.62 1.60
N PRO A 312 -11.59 17.66 2.19
CA PRO A 312 -11.47 17.73 3.64
C PRO A 312 -12.06 19.05 4.14
N PRO A 313 -12.54 19.12 5.39
CA PRO A 313 -13.12 20.35 5.93
C PRO A 313 -12.12 21.49 5.77
N THR A 314 -12.54 22.57 5.11
CA THR A 314 -11.76 23.79 4.99
C THR A 314 -11.34 24.24 6.39
N PRO A 315 -10.08 24.64 6.60
CA PRO A 315 -9.69 25.25 7.87
C PRO A 315 -10.56 26.49 8.09
N ARG A 316 -11.03 26.68 9.32
CA ARG A 316 -11.85 27.84 9.74
C ARG A 316 -11.18 29.20 9.43
N SER A 317 -9.89 29.23 9.10
CA SER A 317 -9.17 30.43 8.66
C SER A 317 -9.55 30.93 7.27
N PHE A 318 -10.31 30.16 6.48
CA PHE A 318 -10.99 30.62 5.26
C PHE A 318 -12.48 30.93 5.53
N ALA A 319 -12.82 31.35 6.75
CA ALA A 319 -14.04 32.10 6.95
C ALA A 319 -13.90 33.41 6.16
N TYR A 320 -14.65 33.51 5.06
CA TYR A 320 -14.69 34.70 4.23
C TYR A 320 -14.95 35.94 5.10
N PRO A 321 -14.11 37.00 5.02
CA PRO A 321 -14.35 38.25 5.74
C PRO A 321 -15.69 38.91 5.38
N TYR A 322 -16.32 38.50 4.29
CA TYR A 322 -17.56 39.06 3.76
C TYR A 322 -18.85 38.50 4.39
N LEU A 323 -18.78 37.65 5.42
CA LEU A 323 -19.97 37.20 6.17
C LEU A 323 -20.25 38.05 7.43
N ALA A 324 -19.58 39.19 7.59
CA ALA A 324 -19.76 40.09 8.75
C ALA A 324 -20.44 41.43 8.41
N GLU A 325 -20.70 41.72 7.14
CA GLU A 325 -21.40 42.93 6.71
C GLU A 325 -22.64 42.53 5.92
N ASP A 326 -23.70 42.19 6.64
CA ASP A 326 -25.11 42.29 6.22
C ASP A 326 -25.94 41.91 7.46
N GLY A 327 -26.00 42.84 8.41
CA GLY A 327 -26.88 42.86 9.56
C GLY A 327 -27.58 44.21 9.64
#